data_AF-A0A2D7I4I4-F1
#
_entry.id   AF-A0A2D7I4I4-F1
#
_cell.length_a   1.000
_cell.length_b   1.000
_cell.length_c   1.000
_cell.angle_alpha   90.00
_cell.angle_beta   90.00
_cell.angle_gamma   90.00
#
_symmetry.space_group_name_H-M   'P 1'
#
loop_
_entity.id
_entity.type
_entity.pdbx_description
1 polymer ?
#
loop_
_entity_poly.entity_id
_entity_poly.type
_entity_poly.pdbx_seq_one_letter_code
_entity_poly.pdbx_strand_id
1 'polypeptide(L)'
;MFALSLFVLGGCNGPFILLPGGQLDGTLEPTPKSWDFAGAYGTFQLETQPRDPYSVNIAYTVIDGQMYINAGDSETQWVKNIAADSNVRVRLDQKLYDVRAERVTDRATLQAFSKAWTEQSIFRRDPMELEKVWIYRLVAR
;
A
#
# COMPACT_ATOMS: atom_id res chain seq x y z
N MET A 1 49.47 -22.70 -12.83
CA MET A 1 48.29 -22.38 -12.00
C MET A 1 47.58 -21.19 -12.64
N PHE A 2 46.57 -21.43 -13.46
CA PHE A 2 45.71 -20.36 -13.99
C PHE A 2 44.62 -20.08 -12.95
N ALA A 3 44.61 -18.86 -12.40
CA ALA A 3 43.59 -18.39 -11.48
C ALA A 3 42.31 -18.07 -12.27
N LEU A 4 41.31 -18.94 -12.15
CA LEU A 4 39.98 -18.72 -12.70
C LEU A 4 39.24 -17.74 -11.79
N SER A 5 39.25 -16.45 -12.15
CA SER A 5 38.45 -15.43 -11.49
C SER A 5 37.00 -15.57 -11.94
N LEU A 6 36.16 -16.19 -11.12
CA LEU A 6 34.71 -16.21 -11.30
C LEU A 6 34.15 -14.81 -11.01
N PHE A 7 33.83 -14.08 -12.08
CA PHE A 7 32.90 -12.95 -12.01
C PHE A 7 31.49 -13.50 -11.78
N VAL A 8 31.00 -13.41 -10.54
CA VAL A 8 29.58 -13.61 -10.25
C VAL A 8 28.87 -12.29 -10.61
N LEU A 9 28.40 -12.20 -11.85
CA LEU A 9 27.50 -11.14 -12.28
C LEU A 9 26.17 -11.29 -11.52
N GLY A 10 25.85 -10.27 -10.72
CA GLY A 10 24.61 -10.19 -9.95
C GLY A 10 23.38 -10.25 -10.87
N GLY A 11 22.59 -11.30 -10.73
CA GLY A 11 21.25 -11.39 -11.28
C GLY A 11 20.28 -10.48 -10.51
N CYS A 12 20.36 -9.17 -10.73
CA CYS A 12 19.32 -8.24 -10.30
C CYS A 12 18.32 -8.04 -11.45
N ASN A 13 17.48 -9.03 -11.74
CA ASN A 13 16.31 -8.89 -12.63
C ASN A 13 15.34 -10.09 -12.47
N GLY A 14 15.03 -10.45 -11.23
CA GLY A 14 13.88 -11.31 -10.91
C GLY A 14 12.75 -10.46 -10.31
N PRO A 15 11.48 -10.90 -10.34
CA PRO A 15 10.40 -10.16 -9.71
C PRO A 15 10.66 -10.12 -8.19
N PHE A 16 10.99 -8.93 -7.67
CA PHE A 16 11.14 -8.60 -6.24
C PHE A 16 9.81 -8.70 -5.45
N ILE A 17 8.90 -9.57 -5.86
CA ILE A 17 7.50 -9.63 -5.39
C ILE A 17 7.36 -10.51 -4.13
N LEU A 18 8.36 -11.29 -3.72
CA LEU A 18 8.11 -12.43 -2.82
C LEU A 18 8.46 -12.26 -1.34
N LEU A 19 9.14 -11.19 -0.92
CA LEU A 19 9.44 -10.99 0.51
C LEU A 19 8.98 -9.62 0.99
N PRO A 20 8.25 -9.54 2.11
CA PRO A 20 7.97 -8.26 2.76
C PRO A 20 9.29 -7.58 3.16
N GLY A 21 9.32 -6.26 3.02
CA GLY A 21 10.43 -5.44 3.48
C GLY A 21 10.34 -5.12 4.98
N GLY A 22 11.40 -4.50 5.49
CA GLY A 22 11.45 -3.95 6.84
C GLY A 22 11.11 -2.45 6.85
N GLN A 23 11.88 -1.68 7.61
CA GLN A 23 11.73 -0.24 7.72
C GLN A 23 11.93 0.46 6.36
N LEU A 24 11.07 1.44 6.07
CA LEU A 24 11.15 2.26 4.87
C LEU A 24 12.07 3.46 5.10
N ASP A 25 12.96 3.66 4.12
CA ASP A 25 13.83 4.82 4.03
C ASP A 25 13.31 5.84 3.02
N GLY A 26 13.50 7.13 3.33
CA GLY A 26 13.12 8.28 2.50
C GLY A 26 13.07 9.58 3.30
N THR A 27 12.66 10.65 2.65
CA THR A 27 12.48 11.98 3.26
C THR A 27 11.10 12.07 3.91
N LEU A 28 11.04 12.27 5.22
CA LEU A 28 9.77 12.50 5.91
C LEU A 28 9.17 13.85 5.48
N GLU A 29 7.92 13.81 5.05
CA GLU A 29 7.13 14.95 4.62
C GLU A 29 5.90 15.12 5.52
N PRO A 30 5.37 16.34 5.66
CA PRO A 30 4.06 16.55 6.29
C PRO A 30 2.97 15.77 5.56
N THR A 31 2.01 15.20 6.31
CA THR A 31 0.84 14.57 5.68
C THR A 31 0.08 15.60 4.85
N PRO A 32 -0.16 15.33 3.55
CA PRO A 32 -0.83 16.27 2.68
C PRO A 32 -2.34 16.34 3.03
N LYS A 33 -2.97 17.50 2.77
CA LYS A 33 -4.42 17.64 2.90
C LYS A 33 -5.19 16.90 1.79
N SER A 34 -4.56 16.70 0.64
CA SER A 34 -5.07 15.97 -0.51
C SER A 34 -3.96 15.14 -1.15
N TRP A 35 -4.32 13.96 -1.62
CA TRP A 35 -3.47 13.03 -2.37
C TRP A 35 -3.56 13.20 -3.89
N ASP A 36 -4.21 14.25 -4.40
CA ASP A 36 -4.38 14.45 -5.86
C ASP A 36 -3.06 14.46 -6.64
N PHE A 37 -1.96 14.87 -6.01
CA PHE A 37 -0.63 14.86 -6.62
C PHE A 37 -0.12 13.44 -6.95
N ALA A 38 -0.67 12.40 -6.31
CA ALA A 38 -0.32 11.01 -6.55
C ALA A 38 -0.99 10.46 -7.84
N GLY A 39 -1.98 11.16 -8.39
CA GLY A 39 -2.82 10.67 -9.48
C GLY A 39 -3.98 9.79 -8.97
N ALA A 40 -4.88 9.42 -9.90
CA ALA A 40 -6.12 8.71 -9.54
C ALA A 40 -5.89 7.31 -8.96
N TYR A 41 -4.82 6.63 -9.37
CA TYR A 41 -4.44 5.31 -8.87
C TYR A 41 -2.96 5.04 -9.17
N GLY A 42 -2.39 4.10 -8.43
CA GLY A 42 -0.99 3.70 -8.60
C GLY A 42 -0.56 2.69 -7.56
N THR A 43 0.74 2.55 -7.36
CA THR A 43 1.32 1.72 -6.31
C THR A 43 2.28 2.51 -5.43
N PHE A 44 2.41 2.06 -4.19
CA PHE A 44 3.29 2.64 -3.19
C PHE A 44 3.73 1.56 -2.20
N GLN A 45 4.62 1.89 -1.27
CA GLN A 45 4.97 0.99 -0.17
C GLN A 45 4.27 1.41 1.11
N LEU A 46 3.69 0.42 1.79
CA LEU A 46 3.03 0.55 3.08
C LEU A 46 3.86 -0.18 4.13
N GLU A 47 4.30 0.53 5.15
CA GLU A 47 4.92 0.00 6.36
C GLU A 47 3.91 -0.01 7.51
N THR A 48 3.86 -1.13 8.23
CA THR A 48 3.04 -1.35 9.42
C THR A 48 3.90 -1.85 10.58
N GLN A 49 3.38 -1.87 11.80
CA GLN A 49 4.05 -2.40 12.99
C GLN A 49 5.37 -1.67 13.32
N PRO A 50 5.31 -0.45 13.88
CA PRO A 50 6.49 0.43 14.00
C PRO A 50 7.64 -0.12 14.88
N ARG A 51 7.39 -1.15 15.71
CA ARG A 51 8.41 -1.80 16.54
C ARG A 51 9.13 -2.97 15.86
N ASP A 52 8.54 -3.51 14.81
CA ASP A 52 9.09 -4.59 13.99
C ASP A 52 8.54 -4.41 12.57
N PRO A 53 9.10 -3.43 11.82
CA PRO A 53 8.45 -2.92 10.61
C PRO A 53 8.22 -4.00 9.55
N TYR A 54 7.00 -4.01 9.02
CA TYR A 54 6.56 -4.88 7.94
C TYR A 54 6.09 -4.05 6.76
N SER A 55 6.79 -4.16 5.62
CA SER A 55 6.54 -3.35 4.43
C SER A 55 6.12 -4.16 3.21
N VAL A 56 5.13 -3.65 2.48
CA VAL A 56 4.57 -4.30 1.28
C VAL A 56 4.27 -3.28 0.18
N ASN A 57 4.32 -3.72 -1.08
CA ASN A 57 3.80 -2.93 -2.20
C ASN A 57 2.28 -3.08 -2.26
N ILE A 58 1.57 -1.96 -2.32
CA ILE A 58 0.10 -1.91 -2.30
C ILE A 58 -0.39 -1.00 -3.43
N ALA A 59 -1.52 -1.37 -4.05
CA ALA A 59 -2.22 -0.49 -4.97
C ALA A 59 -3.11 0.49 -4.19
N TYR A 60 -3.15 1.75 -4.63
CA TYR A 60 -4.02 2.76 -4.05
C TYR A 60 -4.99 3.32 -5.08
N THR A 61 -6.05 3.94 -4.59
CA THR A 61 -7.00 4.73 -5.39
C THR A 61 -7.27 6.04 -4.68
N VAL A 62 -7.28 7.15 -5.42
CA VAL A 62 -7.60 8.48 -4.91
C VAL A 62 -9.01 8.86 -5.34
N ILE A 63 -9.84 9.25 -4.38
CA ILE A 63 -11.23 9.69 -4.59
C ILE A 63 -11.42 10.97 -3.79
N ASP A 64 -11.78 12.07 -4.46
CA ASP A 64 -11.94 13.40 -3.86
C ASP A 64 -10.74 13.82 -2.98
N GLY A 65 -9.52 13.58 -3.49
CA GLY A 65 -8.27 13.88 -2.78
C GLY A 65 -7.94 12.95 -1.60
N GLN A 66 -8.76 11.95 -1.31
CA GLN A 66 -8.50 10.98 -0.24
C GLN A 66 -7.92 9.68 -0.82
N MET A 67 -6.90 9.13 -0.17
CA MET A 67 -6.24 7.90 -0.61
C MET A 67 -6.83 6.68 0.11
N TYR A 68 -7.15 5.66 -0.69
CA TYR A 68 -7.72 4.39 -0.23
C TYR A 68 -6.85 3.22 -0.66
N ILE A 69 -6.77 2.21 0.21
CA ILE A 69 -6.11 0.92 -0.05
C ILE A 69 -7.06 -0.23 0.26
N ASN A 70 -6.86 -1.37 -0.40
CA ASN A 70 -7.64 -2.57 -0.12
C ASN A 70 -6.79 -3.84 -0.09
N ALA A 71 -7.24 -4.84 0.67
CA ALA A 71 -6.60 -6.18 0.74
C ALA A 71 -7.34 -7.25 -0.09
N GLY A 72 -8.25 -6.85 -0.97
CA GLY A 72 -9.16 -7.77 -1.65
C GLY A 72 -9.97 -8.61 -0.67
N ASP A 73 -10.04 -9.92 -0.94
CA ASP A 73 -10.80 -10.93 -0.21
C ASP A 73 -9.99 -11.63 0.91
N SER A 74 -8.76 -11.16 1.18
CA SER A 74 -7.86 -11.78 2.16
C SER A 74 -7.52 -10.86 3.32
N GLU A 75 -7.50 -11.41 4.55
CA GLU A 75 -6.96 -10.72 5.72
C GLU A 75 -5.43 -10.89 5.75
N THR A 76 -4.75 -10.04 4.99
CA THR A 76 -3.28 -10.04 4.87
C THR A 76 -2.59 -9.67 6.19
N GLN A 77 -1.28 -9.90 6.29
CA GLN A 77 -0.53 -9.55 7.50
C GLN A 77 -0.59 -8.04 7.80
N TRP A 78 -0.49 -7.18 6.78
CA TRP A 78 -0.59 -5.72 6.98
C TRP A 78 -1.98 -5.31 7.50
N VAL A 79 -3.06 -6.02 7.13
CA VAL A 79 -4.40 -5.79 7.69
C VAL A 79 -4.43 -6.10 9.18
N LYS A 80 -3.84 -7.23 9.60
CA LYS A 80 -3.74 -7.62 11.01
C LYS A 80 -2.90 -6.63 11.80
N ASN A 81 -1.80 -6.16 11.21
CA ASN A 81 -0.94 -5.16 11.83
C ASN A 81 -1.69 -3.83 12.03
N ILE A 82 -2.45 -3.36 11.03
CA ILE A 82 -3.29 -2.16 11.14
C ILE A 82 -4.38 -2.31 12.21
N ALA A 83 -4.96 -3.52 12.35
CA ALA A 83 -5.95 -3.78 13.39
C ALA A 83 -5.36 -3.67 14.80
N ALA A 84 -4.07 -4.00 14.98
CA ALA A 84 -3.36 -3.87 16.25
C ALA A 84 -2.84 -2.44 16.49
N ASP A 85 -2.32 -1.79 15.46
CA ASP A 85 -1.85 -0.40 15.49
C ASP A 85 -2.13 0.27 14.13
N SER A 86 -3.07 1.22 14.13
CA SER A 86 -3.48 1.93 12.93
C SER A 86 -2.45 2.94 12.39
N ASN A 87 -1.37 3.21 13.14
CA ASN A 87 -0.30 4.07 12.67
C ASN A 87 0.53 3.33 11.63
N VAL A 88 0.61 3.93 10.43
CA VAL A 88 1.36 3.37 9.31
C VAL A 88 2.30 4.42 8.74
N ARG A 89 3.24 3.97 7.93
CA ARG A 89 4.11 4.83 7.14
C ARG A 89 3.97 4.44 5.68
N VAL A 90 3.93 5.45 4.84
CA VAL A 90 3.79 5.28 3.40
C VAL A 90 5.02 5.83 2.71
N ARG A 91 5.58 5.09 1.76
CA ARG A 91 6.57 5.61 0.82
C ARG A 91 5.97 5.69 -0.58
N LEU A 92 5.86 6.92 -1.07
CA LEU A 92 5.57 7.23 -2.47
C LEU A 92 6.80 7.92 -3.05
N ASP A 93 7.38 7.34 -4.09
CA ASP A 93 8.71 7.67 -4.62
C ASP A 93 9.81 7.58 -3.54
N GLN A 94 10.31 8.73 -3.09
CA GLN A 94 11.34 8.86 -2.04
C GLN A 94 10.83 9.62 -0.81
N LYS A 95 9.52 9.85 -0.75
CA LYS A 95 8.87 10.63 0.30
C LYS A 95 8.11 9.71 1.24
N LEU A 96 8.36 9.89 2.53
CA LEU A 96 7.69 9.19 3.61
C LEU A 96 6.57 10.06 4.17
N TYR A 97 5.41 9.45 4.37
CA TYR A 97 4.27 10.08 5.02
C TYR A 97 3.82 9.22 6.20
N ASP A 98 3.85 9.82 7.37
CA ASP A 98 3.36 9.23 8.60
C ASP A 98 1.85 9.49 8.70
N VAL A 99 1.04 8.43 8.64
CA VAL A 99 -0.42 8.52 8.54
C VAL A 99 -1.10 7.51 9.46
N ARG A 100 -2.42 7.57 9.54
CA ARG A 100 -3.27 6.57 10.17
C ARG A 100 -4.17 5.90 9.14
N ALA A 101 -4.32 4.58 9.23
CA ALA A 101 -5.24 3.81 8.40
C ALA A 101 -6.59 3.64 9.11
N GLU A 102 -7.65 4.23 8.56
CA GLU A 102 -9.01 4.10 9.06
C GLU A 102 -9.80 3.08 8.26
N ARG A 103 -10.38 2.07 8.92
CA ARG A 103 -11.25 1.11 8.24
C ARG A 103 -12.52 1.80 7.75
N VAL A 104 -12.78 1.72 6.45
CA VAL A 104 -14.02 2.20 5.83
C VAL A 104 -15.11 1.17 6.06
N THR A 105 -16.24 1.62 6.61
CA THR A 105 -17.44 0.80 6.84
C THR A 105 -18.72 1.44 6.30
N ASP A 106 -18.68 2.73 5.94
CA ASP A 106 -19.84 3.43 5.43
C ASP A 106 -20.12 3.05 3.97
N ARG A 107 -21.40 2.80 3.67
CA ARG A 107 -21.81 2.24 2.38
C ARG A 107 -21.50 3.16 1.20
N ALA A 108 -21.63 4.48 1.39
CA ALA A 108 -21.42 5.45 0.31
C ALA A 108 -19.96 5.45 -0.15
N THR A 109 -19.01 5.47 0.78
CA THR A 109 -17.57 5.41 0.46
C THR A 109 -17.21 4.06 -0.15
N LEU A 110 -17.75 2.95 0.37
CA LEU A 110 -17.52 1.62 -0.22
C LEU A 110 -18.02 1.54 -1.68
N GLN A 111 -19.17 2.14 -1.97
CA GLN A 111 -19.71 2.22 -3.34
C GLN A 111 -18.86 3.09 -4.26
N ALA A 112 -18.44 4.27 -3.79
CA ALA A 112 -17.55 5.14 -4.54
C ALA A 112 -16.21 4.46 -4.85
N PHE A 113 -15.65 3.76 -3.86
CA PHE A 113 -14.43 2.97 -4.01
C PHE A 113 -14.61 1.85 -5.04
N SER A 114 -15.65 1.04 -4.91
CA SER A 114 -15.92 -0.05 -5.86
C SER A 114 -16.03 0.44 -7.30
N LYS A 115 -16.76 1.54 -7.52
CA LYS A 115 -16.88 2.17 -8.84
C LYS A 115 -15.52 2.62 -9.38
N ALA A 116 -14.75 3.38 -8.60
CA ALA A 116 -13.45 3.89 -9.03
C ALA A 116 -12.43 2.75 -9.25
N TRP A 117 -12.49 1.70 -8.45
CA TRP A 117 -11.59 0.55 -8.51
C TRP A 117 -11.85 -0.34 -9.73
N THR A 118 -13.11 -0.64 -10.03
CA THR A 118 -13.50 -1.48 -11.18
C THR A 118 -13.24 -0.79 -12.52
N GLU A 119 -13.21 0.55 -12.55
CA GLU A 119 -12.82 1.33 -13.74
C GLU A 119 -11.32 1.20 -14.09
N GLN A 120 -10.46 0.76 -13.16
CA GLN A 120 -8.99 0.69 -13.35
C GLN A 120 -8.50 -0.49 -14.20
N SER A 121 -9.41 -1.25 -14.84
CA SER A 121 -9.18 -2.31 -15.84
C SER A 121 -8.40 -3.57 -15.40
N ILE A 122 -7.60 -3.51 -14.33
CA ILE A 122 -6.76 -4.64 -13.85
C ILE A 122 -7.45 -5.49 -12.78
N PHE A 123 -8.50 -4.98 -12.12
CA PHE A 123 -9.25 -5.70 -11.09
C PHE A 123 -10.68 -5.97 -11.58
N ARG A 124 -11.02 -7.25 -11.80
CA ARG A 124 -12.29 -7.68 -12.42
C ARG A 124 -13.38 -8.12 -11.42
N ARG A 125 -13.16 -7.94 -10.12
CA ARG A 125 -14.16 -8.27 -9.08
C ARG A 125 -14.62 -6.99 -8.39
N ASP A 126 -15.94 -6.86 -8.24
CA ASP A 126 -16.54 -5.81 -7.43
C ASP A 126 -16.25 -6.10 -5.95
N PRO A 127 -15.54 -5.22 -5.23
CA PRO A 127 -15.28 -5.40 -3.81
C PRO A 127 -16.55 -5.53 -2.96
N MET A 128 -17.68 -4.97 -3.40
CA MET A 128 -18.98 -5.07 -2.72
C MET A 128 -19.62 -6.46 -2.78
N GLU A 129 -19.16 -7.32 -3.69
CA GLU A 129 -19.62 -8.71 -3.79
C GLU A 129 -18.88 -9.65 -2.82
N LEU A 130 -17.85 -9.16 -2.12
CA LEU A 130 -17.07 -9.94 -1.17
C LEU A 130 -17.75 -9.95 0.22
N GLU A 131 -17.76 -11.12 0.87
CA GLU A 131 -18.29 -11.26 2.24
C GLU A 131 -17.60 -10.31 3.24
N LYS A 132 -16.31 -10.06 3.03
CA LYS A 132 -15.52 -9.12 3.82
C LYS A 132 -14.56 -8.38 2.90
N VAL A 133 -14.58 -7.05 3.01
CA VAL A 133 -13.69 -6.15 2.28
C VAL A 133 -12.84 -5.39 3.26
N TRP A 134 -11.53 -5.38 3.06
CA TRP A 134 -10.57 -4.69 3.91
C TRP A 134 -10.13 -3.39 3.25
N ILE A 135 -11.02 -2.39 3.23
CA ILE A 135 -10.77 -1.07 2.64
C ILE A 135 -10.39 -0.08 3.74
N TYR A 136 -9.29 0.63 3.55
CA TYR A 136 -8.82 1.64 4.49
C TYR A 136 -8.62 2.98 3.79
N ARG A 137 -8.98 4.06 4.48
CA ARG A 137 -8.64 5.44 4.11
C ARG A 137 -7.38 5.87 4.88
N LEU A 138 -6.46 6.52 4.20
CA LEU A 138 -5.27 7.09 4.83
C LEU A 138 -5.53 8.53 5.23
N VAL A 139 -5.46 8.80 6.54
CA VAL A 139 -5.74 10.10 7.14
C VAL A 139 -4.52 10.62 7.90
N ALA A 140 -4.48 11.93 8.16
CA ALA A 140 -3.49 12.51 9.06
C ALA A 140 -3.55 11.86 10.46
N ARG A 141 -2.38 11.72 11.09
CA ARG A 141 -2.26 11.25 12.48
C ARG A 141 -2.88 12.23 13.45
#